data_AF-A0A1M8A6R9-F1
#
_entry.id   AF-A0A1M8A6R9-F1
#
_cell.length_a   1.000
_cell.length_b   1.000
_cell.length_c   1.000
_cell.angle_alpha   90.00
_cell.angle_beta   90.00
_cell.angle_gamma   90.00
#
_symmetry.space_group_name_H-M   'P 1'
#
loop_
_entity.id
_entity.type
_entity.pdbx_description
1 polymer ?
#
loop_
_entity_poly.entity_id
_entity_poly.type
_entity_poly.pdbx_seq_one_letter_code
_entity_poly.pdbx_strand_id
1 'polypeptide(L)'
;MLDQFVIFTKGGAIIWNKLFAPSAKSHDVVNRVVRTSFLEERTASQRLDLDGYTARWLLSNEHNLIFMAVHQRILSLTYVEPLLEVVCGHFVERYSDLVRGLLDNSVSLSTLVAFAQSTEQWGTEFMQILRTLESAKPAKREIRPAEPVDSTPEKLSPSSNSPAPTFKYEKADVGPGGRRVVSGKGKKAKSTTGTAASVASPSTETKKSAQGKDRRKWGDSNEPLAEGSIAALDFSKEKADTSQVNLSQWIDESKLGRKRADGVYELADDEAEQNDTSPSFFSTLAGSSSSLLARITGKKDALTKEDLAPVLHAMQMHLQSKNVANDVASLICEGVEKRLLGKRIGNFGSVKAEVRKSLEESITRILTPSTSTDILLEIASKKKRRAELAATLPAHALRGQTSPALNPYAIGFVGVNGVGKSTNLAKVCFWLLQNRYRVLIAACDTFRSGAVEQLRTHVRNLGQLEIDGHRVADGMPDTGETMLQLYERGYGKDAAGIAKEALAYARTQGFDVVLIDTAGRMQDNEPLMRALAKLIAVNQPDKVLFVGEALVGNEAVDQLTKFHRALKDYSGVTHPRGLDGCLLTKWDTVDDKVGTALTSTWATGLPIFFVGTGQTYTDLRQLRVAHVVNALLRD
;
A
#
# COMPACT_ATOMS: atom_id res chain seq x y z
N MET A 1 -25.99 7.65 -28.00
CA MET A 1 -25.48 8.86 -28.62
C MET A 1 -24.16 9.19 -27.94
N LEU A 2 -23.13 9.44 -28.73
CA LEU A 2 -21.81 9.83 -28.26
C LEU A 2 -21.89 11.28 -27.74
N ASP A 3 -21.28 11.57 -26.59
CA ASP A 3 -21.34 12.92 -25.98
C ASP A 3 -20.11 13.75 -26.38
N GLN A 4 -18.94 13.13 -26.43
CA GLN A 4 -17.68 13.78 -26.79
C GLN A 4 -16.70 12.80 -27.44
N PHE A 5 -15.92 13.30 -28.40
CA PHE A 5 -14.73 12.63 -28.93
C PHE A 5 -13.54 13.59 -28.92
N VAL A 6 -12.41 13.16 -28.40
CA VAL A 6 -11.20 13.99 -28.28
C VAL A 6 -9.96 13.23 -28.72
N ILE A 7 -9.07 13.92 -29.44
CA ILE A 7 -7.76 13.46 -29.86
C ILE A 7 -6.73 14.39 -29.22
N PHE A 8 -5.81 13.83 -28.45
CA PHE A 8 -4.78 14.60 -27.77
C PHE A 8 -3.44 13.84 -27.76
N THR A 9 -2.34 14.57 -27.65
CA THR A 9 -1.01 13.98 -27.52
C THR A 9 -0.83 13.36 -26.14
N LYS A 10 0.12 12.41 -26.00
CA LYS A 10 0.55 11.94 -24.69
C LYS A 10 1.06 13.05 -23.76
N GLY A 11 1.50 14.18 -24.31
CA GLY A 11 1.88 15.39 -23.56
C GLY A 11 0.70 16.25 -23.08
N GLY A 12 -0.54 15.85 -23.36
CA GLY A 12 -1.76 16.56 -22.91
C GLY A 12 -2.23 17.68 -23.84
N ALA A 13 -1.61 17.87 -25.01
CA ALA A 13 -2.06 18.87 -25.98
C ALA A 13 -3.25 18.32 -26.78
N ILE A 14 -4.39 19.01 -26.74
CA ILE A 14 -5.57 18.65 -27.52
C ILE A 14 -5.33 19.03 -28.98
N ILE A 15 -5.38 18.04 -29.87
CA ILE A 15 -5.22 18.24 -31.32
C ILE A 15 -6.58 18.49 -31.97
N TRP A 16 -7.59 17.74 -31.54
CA TRP A 16 -8.93 17.85 -32.08
C TRP A 16 -9.97 17.44 -31.04
N ASN A 17 -11.12 18.12 -31.02
CA ASN A 17 -12.20 17.86 -30.08
C ASN A 17 -13.55 18.10 -30.77
N LYS A 18 -14.49 17.17 -30.57
CA LYS A 18 -15.88 17.30 -31.00
C LYS A 18 -16.82 17.01 -29.84
N LEU A 19 -17.64 18.01 -29.54
CA LEU A 19 -18.70 17.95 -28.54
C LEU A 19 -20.04 17.76 -29.26
N PHE A 20 -20.80 16.76 -28.85
CA PHE A 20 -22.14 16.47 -29.36
C PHE A 20 -23.23 16.93 -28.40
N ALA A 21 -22.93 16.89 -27.10
CA ALA A 21 -23.80 17.40 -26.06
C ALA A 21 -23.06 18.51 -25.28
N PRO A 22 -23.59 19.75 -25.23
CA PRO A 22 -23.01 20.82 -24.41
C PRO A 22 -23.36 20.60 -22.94
N SER A 23 -22.80 19.55 -22.32
CA SER A 23 -22.83 19.39 -20.86
C SER A 23 -21.49 19.80 -20.29
N ALA A 24 -21.49 20.75 -19.35
CA ALA A 24 -20.28 21.19 -18.65
C ALA A 24 -19.55 20.03 -17.92
N LYS A 25 -20.25 18.92 -17.67
CA LYS A 25 -19.72 17.73 -17.02
C LYS A 25 -18.84 16.86 -17.93
N SER A 26 -19.05 16.86 -19.26
CA SER A 26 -18.26 16.02 -20.18
C SER A 26 -16.78 16.42 -20.22
N HIS A 27 -16.48 17.72 -20.19
CA HIS A 27 -15.10 18.21 -20.11
C HIS A 27 -14.42 17.84 -18.78
N ASP A 28 -15.18 17.82 -17.69
CA ASP A 28 -14.66 17.37 -16.39
C ASP A 28 -14.34 15.87 -16.42
N VAL A 29 -15.13 15.06 -17.14
CA VAL A 29 -14.85 13.63 -17.34
C VAL A 29 -13.53 13.42 -18.07
N VAL A 30 -13.26 14.13 -19.18
CA VAL A 30 -11.98 14.01 -19.90
C VAL A 30 -10.80 14.37 -19.01
N ASN A 31 -10.86 15.51 -18.31
CA ASN A 31 -9.80 15.92 -17.40
C ASN A 31 -9.60 14.93 -16.25
N ARG A 32 -10.69 14.34 -15.76
CA ARG A 32 -10.64 13.33 -14.70
C ARG A 32 -10.05 12.02 -15.20
N VAL A 33 -10.41 11.55 -16.40
CA VAL A 33 -9.80 10.38 -17.05
C VAL A 33 -8.31 10.61 -17.27
N VAL A 34 -7.91 11.81 -17.71
CA VAL A 34 -6.49 12.18 -17.81
C VAL A 34 -5.80 12.07 -16.46
N ARG A 35 -6.41 12.57 -15.37
CA ARG A 35 -5.88 12.47 -14.00
C ARG A 35 -5.82 11.04 -13.45
N THR A 36 -6.85 10.23 -13.66
CA THR A 36 -6.98 8.91 -13.02
C THR A 36 -6.45 7.75 -13.87
N SER A 37 -6.42 7.87 -15.19
CA SER A 37 -6.01 6.78 -16.09
C SER A 37 -4.68 7.05 -16.77
N PHE A 38 -4.41 8.29 -17.17
CA PHE A 38 -3.17 8.65 -17.86
C PHE A 38 -2.08 9.19 -16.93
N LEU A 39 -2.44 9.82 -15.80
CA LEU A 39 -1.53 10.32 -14.75
C LEU A 39 -1.21 9.25 -13.68
N GLU A 40 -2.16 8.39 -13.32
CA GLU A 40 -1.95 7.26 -12.38
C GLU A 40 -1.59 5.93 -13.09
N GLU A 41 -1.45 5.94 -14.43
CA GLU A 41 -1.01 4.82 -15.27
C GLU A 41 -1.76 3.48 -15.06
N ARG A 42 -3.03 3.54 -14.63
CA ARG A 42 -3.97 2.40 -14.68
C ARG A 42 -4.45 2.12 -16.11
N THR A 43 -3.52 2.07 -17.07
CA THR A 43 -3.78 1.88 -18.52
C THR A 43 -4.08 0.43 -18.91
N ALA A 44 -4.11 -0.51 -17.96
CA ALA A 44 -4.45 -1.90 -18.24
C ALA A 44 -5.86 -2.05 -18.82
N SER A 45 -6.82 -1.25 -18.33
CA SER A 45 -8.20 -1.20 -18.82
C SER A 45 -8.43 0.02 -19.72
N GLN A 46 -8.73 -0.18 -21.01
CA GLN A 46 -9.10 0.87 -21.99
C GLN A 46 -10.52 1.43 -21.79
N ARG A 47 -11.04 1.33 -20.57
CA ARG A 47 -12.40 1.70 -20.19
C ARG A 47 -12.41 2.22 -18.76
N LEU A 48 -13.09 3.34 -18.54
CA LEU A 48 -13.34 3.89 -17.21
C LEU A 48 -14.80 4.36 -17.11
N ASP A 49 -15.48 3.93 -16.05
CA ASP A 49 -16.86 4.35 -15.75
C ASP A 49 -16.82 5.40 -14.62
N LEU A 50 -17.33 6.62 -14.87
CA LEU A 50 -17.29 7.77 -13.95
C LEU A 50 -18.62 8.54 -13.97
N ASP A 51 -19.23 8.78 -12.81
CA ASP A 51 -20.39 9.70 -12.63
C ASP A 51 -21.55 9.50 -13.64
N GLY A 52 -21.79 8.25 -14.05
CA GLY A 52 -22.85 7.93 -15.02
C GLY A 52 -22.41 8.01 -16.50
N TYR A 53 -21.14 8.27 -16.77
CA TYR A 53 -20.49 8.22 -18.08
C TYR A 53 -19.52 7.04 -18.17
N THR A 54 -19.25 6.62 -19.40
CA THR A 54 -18.22 5.65 -19.77
C THR A 54 -17.26 6.33 -20.76
N ALA A 55 -15.98 6.35 -20.41
CA ALA A 55 -14.90 6.79 -21.29
C ALA A 55 -14.13 5.57 -21.79
N ARG A 56 -13.89 5.52 -23.11
CA ARG A 56 -13.05 4.52 -23.77
C ARG A 56 -11.99 5.20 -24.59
N TRP A 57 -10.82 4.59 -24.71
CA TRP A 57 -9.72 5.18 -25.46
C TRP A 57 -8.84 4.15 -26.18
N LEU A 58 -8.20 4.61 -27.25
CA LEU A 58 -7.22 3.89 -28.05
C LEU A 58 -5.90 4.67 -28.08
N LEU A 59 -4.79 3.96 -27.92
CA LEU A 59 -3.43 4.51 -27.86
C LEU A 59 -2.69 4.21 -29.16
N SER A 60 -2.18 5.24 -29.83
CA SER A 60 -1.27 5.11 -30.98
C SER A 60 0.13 5.55 -30.56
N ASN A 61 1.00 4.59 -30.21
CA ASN A 61 2.33 4.90 -29.67
C ASN A 61 3.30 5.39 -30.73
N GLU A 62 3.23 4.89 -31.97
CA GLU A 62 4.10 5.35 -33.07
C GLU A 62 3.97 6.86 -33.30
N HIS A 63 2.80 7.43 -33.01
CA HIS A 63 2.47 8.83 -33.25
C HIS A 63 2.29 9.64 -31.96
N ASN A 64 2.47 9.03 -30.78
CA ASN A 64 2.21 9.63 -29.46
C ASN A 64 0.81 10.25 -29.30
N LEU A 65 -0.22 9.60 -29.87
CA LEU A 65 -1.61 10.07 -29.86
C LEU A 65 -2.53 9.20 -29.00
N ILE A 66 -3.54 9.83 -28.42
CA ILE A 66 -4.63 9.20 -27.68
C ILE A 66 -5.96 9.62 -28.32
N PHE A 67 -6.79 8.64 -28.63
CA PHE A 67 -8.15 8.81 -29.14
C PHE A 67 -9.12 8.42 -28.04
N MET A 68 -10.04 9.30 -27.65
CA MET A 68 -10.98 9.04 -26.55
C MET A 68 -12.41 9.36 -26.95
N ALA A 69 -13.32 8.47 -26.59
CA ALA A 69 -14.76 8.57 -26.79
C ALA A 69 -15.47 8.51 -25.43
N VAL A 70 -16.38 9.46 -25.19
CA VAL A 70 -17.18 9.57 -23.96
C VAL A 70 -18.66 9.48 -24.29
N HIS A 71 -19.39 8.63 -23.56
CA HIS A 71 -20.83 8.48 -23.69
C HIS A 71 -21.49 8.17 -22.34
N GLN A 72 -22.80 8.37 -22.23
CA GLN A 72 -23.56 7.98 -21.04
C GLN A 72 -23.53 6.47 -20.82
N ARG A 73 -23.33 6.04 -19.57
CA ARG A 73 -23.22 4.63 -19.15
C ARG A 73 -24.50 3.83 -19.39
N ILE A 74 -25.66 4.50 -19.36
CA ILE A 74 -26.96 3.86 -19.66
C ILE A 74 -27.06 3.40 -21.12
N LEU A 75 -26.19 3.91 -22.00
CA LEU A 75 -26.16 3.58 -23.42
C LEU A 75 -25.02 2.58 -23.69
N SER A 76 -25.36 1.37 -24.09
CA SER A 76 -24.39 0.37 -24.57
C SER A 76 -24.09 0.60 -26.05
N LEU A 77 -23.19 1.53 -26.36
CA LEU A 77 -22.80 1.84 -27.74
C LEU A 77 -21.75 0.82 -28.24
N THR A 78 -22.19 -0.15 -29.04
CA THR A 78 -21.31 -1.21 -29.60
C THR A 78 -20.36 -0.71 -30.69
N TYR A 79 -20.64 0.45 -31.28
CA TYR A 79 -19.83 1.03 -32.37
C TYR A 79 -18.61 1.82 -31.89
N VAL A 80 -18.45 2.04 -30.58
CA VAL A 80 -17.37 2.91 -30.05
C VAL A 80 -15.98 2.32 -30.26
N GLU A 81 -15.81 1.01 -30.09
CA GLU A 81 -14.52 0.33 -30.37
C GLU A 81 -14.14 0.41 -31.86
N PRO A 82 -15.01 -0.01 -32.81
CA PRO A 82 -14.74 0.18 -34.23
C PRO A 82 -14.50 1.63 -34.64
N LEU A 83 -15.23 2.57 -34.02
CA LEU A 83 -15.04 4.00 -34.27
C LEU A 83 -13.63 4.45 -33.91
N LEU A 84 -13.13 4.07 -32.73
CA LEU A 84 -11.78 4.42 -32.29
C LEU A 84 -10.71 3.88 -33.24
N GLU A 85 -10.85 2.63 -33.72
CA GLU A 85 -9.91 1.99 -34.64
C GLU A 85 -9.90 2.67 -36.02
N VAL A 86 -11.07 2.86 -36.64
CA VAL A 86 -11.20 3.48 -37.96
C VAL A 86 -10.73 4.93 -37.95
N VAL A 87 -11.12 5.69 -36.91
CA VAL A 87 -10.69 7.07 -36.73
C VAL A 87 -9.18 7.15 -36.52
N CYS A 88 -8.60 6.26 -35.72
CA CYS A 88 -7.15 6.21 -35.53
C CYS A 88 -6.41 5.95 -36.85
N GLY A 89 -6.86 4.98 -37.65
CA GLY A 89 -6.26 4.66 -38.95
C GLY A 89 -6.26 5.86 -39.91
N HIS A 90 -7.44 6.42 -40.18
CA HIS A 90 -7.58 7.56 -41.10
C HIS A 90 -6.88 8.83 -40.61
N PHE A 91 -6.92 9.12 -39.31
CA PHE A 91 -6.28 10.31 -38.77
C PHE A 91 -4.75 10.22 -38.87
N VAL A 92 -4.20 9.05 -38.56
CA VAL A 92 -2.75 8.80 -38.62
C VAL A 92 -2.25 8.84 -40.06
N GLU A 93 -2.97 8.22 -41.01
CA GLU A 93 -2.59 8.25 -42.43
C GLU A 93 -2.47 9.67 -42.96
N ARG A 94 -3.37 10.56 -42.55
CA ARG A 94 -3.44 11.94 -43.06
C ARG A 94 -2.53 12.93 -42.33
N TYR A 95 -2.35 12.76 -41.02
CA TYR A 95 -1.69 13.77 -40.18
C TYR A 95 -0.41 13.30 -39.49
N SER A 96 0.06 12.07 -39.73
CA SER A 96 1.27 11.51 -39.08
C SER A 96 2.51 12.41 -39.17
N ASP A 97 2.82 12.92 -40.36
CA ASP A 97 4.01 13.75 -40.58
C ASP A 97 3.91 15.11 -39.87
N LEU A 98 2.71 15.69 -39.82
CA LEU A 98 2.47 16.97 -39.18
C LEU A 98 2.47 16.85 -37.65
N VAL A 99 1.90 15.76 -37.12
CA VAL A 99 1.95 15.42 -35.69
C VAL A 99 3.39 15.18 -35.22
N ARG A 100 4.22 14.52 -36.03
CA ARG A 100 5.66 14.36 -35.75
C ARG A 100 6.37 15.71 -35.69
N GLY A 101 6.14 16.57 -36.69
CA GLY A 101 6.71 17.92 -36.69
C GLY A 101 6.32 18.74 -35.45
N LEU A 102 5.05 18.65 -35.03
CA LEU A 102 4.50 19.34 -33.85
C LEU A 102 5.18 18.90 -32.54
N LEU A 103 5.50 17.62 -32.42
CA LEU A 103 6.18 17.06 -31.25
C LEU A 103 7.65 17.49 -31.17
N ASP A 104 8.30 17.71 -32.32
CA ASP A 104 9.69 18.14 -32.41
C ASP A 104 9.86 19.68 -32.38
N ASN A 105 8.78 20.44 -32.13
CA ASN A 105 8.76 21.92 -32.15
C ASN A 105 9.34 22.54 -33.44
N SER A 106 9.32 21.80 -34.55
CA SER A 106 9.97 22.20 -35.82
C SER A 106 9.01 22.84 -36.82
N VAL A 107 7.74 23.05 -36.43
CA VAL A 107 6.67 23.49 -37.34
C VAL A 107 6.61 25.01 -37.41
N SER A 108 6.59 25.54 -38.64
CA SER A 108 6.38 26.96 -38.89
C SER A 108 4.91 27.37 -38.64
N LEU A 109 4.70 28.64 -38.28
CA LEU A 109 3.39 29.19 -37.97
C LEU A 109 2.40 29.08 -39.15
N SER A 110 2.91 29.16 -40.39
CA SER A 110 2.12 28.93 -41.60
C SER A 110 1.57 27.50 -41.71
N THR A 111 2.38 26.50 -41.32
CA THR A 111 1.96 25.09 -41.35
C THR A 111 0.96 24.79 -40.24
N LEU A 112 1.06 25.47 -39.09
CA LEU A 112 0.04 25.38 -38.03
C LEU A 112 -1.31 25.98 -38.45
N VAL A 113 -1.30 27.10 -39.18
CA VAL A 113 -2.53 27.70 -39.72
C VAL A 113 -3.16 26.79 -40.79
N ALA A 114 -2.36 26.23 -41.69
CA ALA A 114 -2.83 25.25 -42.67
C ALA A 114 -3.38 23.99 -42.00
N PHE A 115 -2.76 23.54 -40.89
CA PHE A 115 -3.25 22.43 -40.09
C PHE A 115 -4.60 22.74 -39.43
N ALA A 116 -4.76 23.93 -38.83
CA ALA A 116 -6.02 24.34 -38.23
C ALA A 116 -7.18 24.38 -39.25
N GLN A 117 -6.90 24.77 -40.49
CA GLN A 117 -7.88 24.74 -41.57
C GLN A 117 -8.19 23.30 -42.04
N SER A 118 -7.17 22.43 -42.07
CA SER A 118 -7.32 21.02 -42.44
C SER A 118 -8.08 20.21 -41.38
N THR A 119 -7.93 20.54 -40.10
CA THR A 119 -8.68 19.88 -39.01
C THR A 119 -10.18 20.24 -38.98
N GLU A 120 -10.58 21.36 -39.60
CA GLU A 120 -12.01 21.62 -39.86
C GLU A 120 -12.59 20.65 -40.90
N GLN A 121 -11.83 20.36 -41.96
CA GLN A 121 -12.21 19.36 -42.97
C GLN A 121 -12.32 17.96 -42.34
N TRP A 122 -11.37 17.61 -41.47
CA TRP A 122 -11.42 16.38 -40.68
C TRP A 122 -12.73 16.22 -39.88
N GLY A 123 -13.28 17.32 -39.36
CA GLY A 123 -14.56 17.29 -38.66
C GLY A 123 -15.71 16.77 -39.52
N THR A 124 -15.68 16.99 -40.83
CA THR A 124 -16.72 16.50 -41.76
C THR A 124 -16.55 15.00 -42.05
N GLU A 125 -15.31 14.54 -42.24
CA GLU A 125 -14.96 13.14 -42.47
C GLU A 125 -15.28 12.29 -41.24
N PHE A 126 -14.94 12.77 -40.04
CA PHE A 126 -15.30 12.14 -38.79
C PHE A 126 -16.82 11.95 -38.66
N MET A 127 -17.62 12.96 -39.04
CA MET A 127 -19.08 12.85 -39.01
C MET A 127 -19.61 11.83 -40.02
N GLN A 128 -18.96 11.66 -41.17
CA GLN A 128 -19.32 10.61 -42.14
C GLN A 128 -19.00 9.22 -41.59
N ILE A 129 -17.81 9.03 -41.00
CA ILE A 129 -17.41 7.77 -40.36
C ILE A 129 -18.38 7.42 -39.23
N LEU A 130 -18.68 8.38 -38.35
CA LEU A 130 -19.60 8.20 -37.24
C LEU A 130 -21.00 7.81 -37.74
N ARG A 131 -21.56 8.53 -38.72
CA ARG A 131 -22.87 8.21 -39.29
C ARG A 131 -22.90 6.84 -39.95
N THR A 132 -21.82 6.46 -40.64
CA THR A 132 -21.70 5.14 -41.26
C THR A 132 -21.76 4.05 -40.19
N LEU A 133 -21.01 4.20 -39.09
CA LEU A 133 -20.98 3.24 -37.99
C LEU A 133 -22.25 3.25 -37.12
N GLU A 134 -22.94 4.39 -37.00
CA GLU A 134 -24.26 4.48 -36.34
C GLU A 134 -25.37 3.87 -37.19
N SER A 135 -25.28 3.98 -38.52
CA SER A 135 -26.24 3.39 -39.47
C SER A 135 -25.99 1.91 -39.74
N ALA A 136 -24.77 1.44 -39.48
CA ALA A 136 -24.45 0.02 -39.49
C ALA A 136 -25.28 -0.66 -38.41
N LYS A 137 -26.35 -1.36 -38.82
CA LYS A 137 -27.12 -2.23 -37.93
C LYS A 137 -26.11 -3.11 -37.18
N PRO A 138 -26.28 -3.35 -35.86
CA PRO A 138 -25.43 -4.31 -35.17
C PRO A 138 -25.49 -5.58 -36.00
N ALA A 139 -24.34 -6.00 -36.54
CA ALA A 139 -24.29 -7.23 -37.28
C ALA A 139 -24.93 -8.27 -36.38
N LYS A 140 -26.07 -8.85 -36.82
CA LYS A 140 -26.48 -10.13 -36.29
C LYS A 140 -25.24 -10.97 -36.48
N ARG A 141 -24.56 -11.30 -35.38
CA ARG A 141 -23.67 -12.44 -35.35
C ARG A 141 -24.61 -13.57 -35.76
N GLU A 142 -24.58 -13.95 -37.03
CA GLU A 142 -25.04 -15.26 -37.42
C GLU A 142 -24.21 -16.20 -36.57
N ILE A 143 -24.84 -16.73 -35.53
CA ILE A 143 -24.44 -18.00 -34.99
C ILE A 143 -24.62 -18.93 -36.17
N ARG A 144 -23.55 -19.18 -36.93
CA ARG A 144 -23.48 -20.38 -37.76
C ARG A 144 -23.75 -21.53 -36.79
N PRO A 145 -24.81 -22.32 -36.97
CA PRO A 145 -24.84 -23.63 -36.34
C PRO A 145 -23.55 -24.31 -36.79
N ALA A 146 -22.79 -24.83 -35.84
CA ALA A 146 -21.64 -25.66 -36.18
C ALA A 146 -22.13 -26.74 -37.15
N GLU A 147 -21.48 -26.85 -38.31
CA GLU A 147 -21.69 -27.99 -39.17
C GLU A 147 -21.39 -29.26 -38.35
N PRO A 148 -22.23 -30.29 -38.43
CA PRO A 148 -22.01 -31.52 -37.71
C PRO A 148 -20.74 -32.15 -38.27
N VAL A 149 -19.74 -32.32 -37.40
CA VAL A 149 -18.60 -33.18 -37.73
C VAL A 149 -19.16 -34.58 -37.82
N ASP A 150 -19.22 -35.07 -39.06
CA ASP A 150 -19.51 -36.44 -39.40
C ASP A 150 -18.45 -37.34 -38.77
N SER A 151 -18.85 -38.12 -37.77
CA SER A 151 -18.06 -39.23 -37.26
C SER A 151 -18.89 -40.49 -37.37
N THR A 152 -18.83 -41.11 -38.56
CA THR A 152 -19.20 -42.51 -38.75
C THR A 152 -18.44 -43.42 -37.77
N PRO A 153 -19.10 -44.47 -37.25
CA PRO A 153 -18.55 -45.31 -36.19
C PRO A 153 -17.74 -46.47 -36.77
N GLU A 154 -16.44 -46.50 -36.51
CA GLU A 154 -15.64 -47.71 -36.77
C GLU A 154 -15.44 -48.50 -35.46
N LYS A 155 -16.00 -49.71 -35.46
CA LYS A 155 -15.88 -50.73 -34.42
C LYS A 155 -14.42 -51.12 -34.22
N LEU A 156 -14.05 -51.44 -32.97
CA LEU A 156 -13.37 -52.70 -32.60
C LEU A 156 -13.32 -52.87 -31.07
N SER A 157 -13.72 -54.06 -30.63
CA SER A 157 -13.51 -54.68 -29.31
C SER A 157 -12.50 -55.85 -29.48
N PRO A 158 -12.00 -56.56 -28.44
CA PRO A 158 -11.95 -56.34 -26.98
C PRO A 158 -10.57 -56.67 -26.33
N SER A 159 -10.48 -56.56 -25.00
CA SER A 159 -9.80 -57.50 -24.06
C SER A 159 -8.56 -57.04 -23.23
N SER A 160 -8.72 -57.24 -21.91
CA SER A 160 -7.77 -57.60 -20.82
C SER A 160 -6.60 -56.68 -20.44
N ASN A 161 -6.70 -55.97 -19.29
CA ASN A 161 -6.21 -56.42 -17.97
C ASN A 161 -6.39 -55.35 -16.88
N SER A 162 -6.87 -55.77 -15.71
CA SER A 162 -7.07 -55.03 -14.44
C SER A 162 -5.73 -54.63 -13.76
N PRO A 163 -5.70 -53.90 -12.60
CA PRO A 163 -6.79 -53.35 -11.80
C PRO A 163 -6.62 -51.87 -11.34
N ALA A 164 -7.72 -51.26 -10.90
CA ALA A 164 -7.76 -50.01 -10.13
C ALA A 164 -8.53 -50.23 -8.80
N PRO A 165 -8.21 -49.52 -7.69
CA PRO A 165 -9.00 -49.58 -6.48
C PRO A 165 -10.15 -48.55 -6.52
N THR A 166 -11.30 -48.98 -6.04
CA THR A 166 -12.54 -48.20 -5.90
C THR A 166 -12.82 -47.87 -4.44
N PHE A 167 -13.31 -46.66 -4.17
CA PHE A 167 -14.19 -46.42 -3.02
C PHE A 167 -15.33 -45.47 -3.44
N LYS A 168 -16.56 -45.92 -3.23
CA LYS A 168 -17.79 -45.12 -3.25
C LYS A 168 -18.43 -45.15 -1.86
N TYR A 169 -19.04 -44.03 -1.52
CA TYR A 169 -19.89 -43.82 -0.35
C TYR A 169 -21.24 -44.54 -0.48
N GLU A 170 -21.77 -45.01 0.64
CA GLU A 170 -23.22 -45.19 0.80
C GLU A 170 -23.68 -44.96 2.26
N LYS A 171 -24.89 -44.39 2.38
CA LYS A 171 -25.65 -44.15 3.60
C LYS A 171 -26.27 -45.46 4.12
N ALA A 172 -26.50 -45.57 5.43
CA ALA A 172 -27.63 -46.33 5.98
C ALA A 172 -27.97 -45.91 7.42
N ASP A 173 -29.24 -46.06 7.77
CA ASP A 173 -29.88 -45.77 9.04
C ASP A 173 -30.49 -47.05 9.63
N VAL A 174 -30.71 -47.04 10.95
CA VAL A 174 -31.53 -47.94 11.82
C VAL A 174 -30.95 -49.32 12.30
N GLY A 175 -31.07 -49.54 13.63
CA GLY A 175 -30.54 -50.66 14.46
C GLY A 175 -31.30 -52.00 14.40
N PRO A 176 -31.36 -52.87 15.45
CA PRO A 176 -31.21 -52.61 16.90
C PRO A 176 -30.33 -53.62 17.69
N GLY A 177 -30.02 -53.27 18.95
CA GLY A 177 -29.96 -54.25 20.05
C GLY A 177 -28.58 -54.57 20.65
N GLY A 178 -28.39 -54.14 21.91
CA GLY A 178 -27.71 -54.97 22.91
C GLY A 178 -26.56 -54.35 23.72
N ARG A 179 -26.91 -53.76 24.88
CA ARG A 179 -26.23 -53.74 26.21
C ARG A 179 -24.71 -53.46 26.27
N ARG A 180 -24.13 -52.71 27.21
CA ARG A 180 -24.46 -51.96 28.44
C ARG A 180 -23.14 -51.17 28.70
N VAL A 181 -23.09 -49.97 29.27
CA VAL A 181 -22.90 -49.73 30.71
C VAL A 181 -23.14 -48.24 31.01
N VAL A 182 -24.16 -48.01 31.82
CA VAL A 182 -24.36 -47.02 32.92
C VAL A 182 -23.59 -45.68 32.90
N SER A 183 -24.35 -44.58 32.73
CA SER A 183 -24.04 -43.27 33.33
C SER A 183 -25.17 -42.89 34.30
N GLY A 184 -24.82 -42.61 35.56
CA GLY A 184 -25.73 -42.10 36.58
C GLY A 184 -25.91 -40.58 36.46
N LYS A 185 -27.17 -40.16 36.42
CA LYS A 185 -27.66 -38.78 36.28
C LYS A 185 -28.28 -38.34 37.62
N GLY A 186 -28.20 -37.06 37.96
CA GLY A 186 -29.09 -36.44 38.97
C GLY A 186 -28.64 -35.03 39.34
N LYS A 187 -29.15 -33.98 38.67
CA LYS A 187 -30.41 -33.22 38.90
C LYS A 187 -30.27 -32.11 39.95
N LYS A 188 -30.52 -30.87 39.48
CA LYS A 188 -30.80 -29.65 40.26
C LYS A 188 -32.17 -29.75 40.93
N ALA A 189 -32.28 -29.17 42.13
CA ALA A 189 -33.52 -28.64 42.69
C ALA A 189 -33.24 -27.38 43.54
N LYS A 190 -34.25 -26.50 43.54
CA LYS A 190 -34.37 -25.17 44.17
C LYS A 190 -34.73 -25.31 45.66
N SER A 191 -34.29 -24.40 46.53
CA SER A 191 -35.13 -23.79 47.59
C SER A 191 -34.37 -22.69 48.37
N THR A 192 -35.17 -21.90 49.07
CA THR A 192 -34.99 -20.55 49.62
C THR A 192 -34.71 -20.54 51.14
N THR A 193 -34.48 -19.31 51.65
CA THR A 193 -34.68 -18.78 53.03
C THR A 193 -33.67 -19.10 54.14
N GLY A 194 -33.28 -18.06 54.91
CA GLY A 194 -32.84 -18.21 56.31
C GLY A 194 -31.69 -17.31 56.82
N THR A 195 -32.06 -16.08 57.19
CA THR A 195 -31.52 -15.15 58.22
C THR A 195 -30.39 -15.54 59.22
N ALA A 196 -29.55 -14.53 59.48
CA ALA A 196 -29.07 -13.99 60.78
C ALA A 196 -27.83 -14.58 61.52
N ALA A 197 -26.77 -13.75 61.51
CA ALA A 197 -25.94 -13.23 62.62
C ALA A 197 -25.41 -14.13 63.76
N SER A 198 -24.09 -14.11 63.95
CA SER A 198 -23.46 -13.80 65.25
C SER A 198 -21.98 -13.43 65.12
N VAL A 199 -21.60 -12.37 65.82
CA VAL A 199 -20.26 -11.79 66.00
C VAL A 199 -19.41 -12.65 66.94
N ALA A 200 -18.14 -12.91 66.59
CA ALA A 200 -17.04 -13.07 67.55
C ALA A 200 -15.66 -13.06 66.84
N SER A 201 -14.75 -12.27 67.37
CA SER A 201 -13.28 -12.35 67.21
C SER A 201 -12.70 -11.97 68.58
N PRO A 202 -11.43 -12.28 68.94
CA PRO A 202 -10.39 -13.01 68.21
C PRO A 202 -9.73 -14.14 69.06
N SER A 203 -9.14 -15.14 68.43
CA SER A 203 -8.05 -15.91 69.07
C SER A 203 -7.02 -16.36 68.04
N THR A 204 -5.78 -16.16 68.44
CA THR A 204 -4.51 -16.36 67.74
C THR A 204 -4.30 -17.83 67.39
N GLU A 205 -4.33 -18.17 66.11
CA GLU A 205 -3.80 -19.45 65.62
C GLU A 205 -2.92 -19.25 64.39
N THR A 206 -1.69 -19.77 64.53
CA THR A 206 -0.65 -19.95 63.53
C THR A 206 -1.19 -20.56 62.23
N LYS A 207 -1.10 -19.80 61.13
CA LYS A 207 -1.37 -20.29 59.77
C LYS A 207 -0.39 -21.39 59.38
N LYS A 208 -0.88 -22.62 59.22
CA LYS A 208 -0.24 -23.65 58.38
C LYS A 208 -0.25 -23.16 56.93
N SER A 209 0.93 -23.04 56.34
CA SER A 209 1.14 -22.78 54.92
C SER A 209 0.60 -23.93 54.07
N ALA A 210 -0.27 -23.62 53.12
CA ALA A 210 -0.71 -24.57 52.09
C ALA A 210 0.47 -24.97 51.19
N GLN A 211 0.62 -26.27 50.93
CA GLN A 211 1.59 -26.82 49.99
C GLN A 211 1.40 -26.19 48.60
N GLY A 212 2.43 -25.48 48.14
CA GLY A 212 2.49 -24.93 46.79
C GLY A 212 2.47 -26.06 45.77
N LYS A 213 1.66 -25.91 44.71
CA LYS A 213 1.72 -26.77 43.53
C LYS A 213 3.12 -26.72 42.94
N ASP A 214 3.65 -27.90 42.61
CA ASP A 214 4.96 -28.03 41.98
C ASP A 214 5.04 -27.23 40.67
N ARG A 215 6.11 -26.44 40.53
CA ARG A 215 6.27 -25.49 39.43
C ARG A 215 6.65 -26.23 38.16
N ARG A 216 6.08 -25.81 37.02
CA ARG A 216 6.35 -26.41 35.71
C ARG A 216 7.79 -26.10 35.28
N LYS A 217 8.58 -27.15 35.05
CA LYS A 217 9.98 -27.08 34.59
C LYS A 217 10.04 -26.76 33.09
N TRP A 218 10.95 -25.88 32.69
CA TRP A 218 11.20 -25.50 31.29
C TRP A 218 12.72 -25.49 31.04
N GLY A 219 13.16 -26.11 29.92
CA GLY A 219 14.56 -26.21 29.49
C GLY A 219 15.12 -27.64 29.50
N ASP A 220 16.11 -27.90 28.64
CA ASP A 220 16.75 -29.23 28.48
C ASP A 220 17.45 -29.73 29.75
N SER A 221 17.77 -28.84 30.69
CA SER A 221 18.49 -29.15 31.93
C SER A 221 17.59 -29.52 33.12
N ASN A 222 16.26 -29.44 32.99
CA ASN A 222 15.28 -29.96 33.97
C ASN A 222 15.44 -29.50 35.45
N GLU A 223 16.13 -28.37 35.67
CA GLU A 223 16.36 -27.71 36.96
C GLU A 223 15.27 -26.63 37.24
N PRO A 224 14.79 -26.48 38.50
CA PRO A 224 13.89 -25.38 38.86
C PRO A 224 14.62 -24.03 38.84
N LEU A 225 14.06 -23.05 38.12
CA LEU A 225 14.58 -21.68 38.09
C LEU A 225 14.60 -21.06 39.50
N ALA A 226 15.75 -20.55 39.93
CA ALA A 226 15.96 -19.94 41.25
C ALA A 226 15.07 -18.70 41.46
N GLU A 227 14.57 -18.47 42.68
CA GLU A 227 13.70 -17.32 42.98
C GLU A 227 14.36 -15.97 42.67
N GLY A 228 15.68 -15.87 42.82
CA GLY A 228 16.45 -14.67 42.49
C GLY A 228 16.45 -14.32 41.00
N SER A 229 16.47 -15.31 40.11
CA SER A 229 16.44 -15.05 38.65
C SER A 229 15.04 -14.67 38.16
N ILE A 230 14.00 -15.19 38.81
CA ILE A 230 12.61 -14.79 38.53
C ILE A 230 12.32 -13.38 39.06
N ALA A 231 12.85 -13.04 40.24
CA ALA A 231 12.76 -11.68 40.79
C ALA A 231 13.56 -10.66 39.96
N ALA A 232 14.68 -11.06 39.35
CA ALA A 232 15.43 -10.22 38.40
C ALA A 232 14.67 -9.98 37.08
N LEU A 233 13.69 -10.83 36.75
CA LEU A 233 12.83 -10.72 35.57
C LEU A 233 11.46 -10.06 35.89
N ASP A 234 11.24 -9.66 37.16
CA ASP A 234 10.02 -8.99 37.60
C ASP A 234 10.13 -7.46 37.40
N PHE A 235 9.72 -6.99 36.23
CA PHE A 235 9.69 -5.56 35.87
C PHE A 235 8.41 -4.85 36.31
N SER A 236 7.56 -5.49 37.14
CA SER A 236 6.24 -4.94 37.50
C SER A 236 6.27 -3.89 38.61
N LYS A 237 7.41 -3.72 39.32
CA LYS A 237 7.58 -2.74 40.40
C LYS A 237 8.48 -1.60 39.98
N GLU A 238 7.98 -0.37 40.11
CA GLU A 238 8.78 0.86 40.05
C GLU A 238 9.75 0.90 41.23
N LYS A 239 10.87 0.18 41.14
CA LYS A 239 12.07 0.65 41.83
C LYS A 239 12.61 1.81 41.00
N ALA A 240 12.91 2.92 41.66
CA ALA A 240 13.71 4.01 41.09
C ALA A 240 15.09 3.43 40.76
N ASP A 241 15.17 2.82 39.58
CA ASP A 241 16.34 2.15 39.10
C ASP A 241 17.23 3.22 38.48
N THR A 242 18.18 3.70 39.28
CA THR A 242 19.32 4.54 38.85
C THR A 242 20.29 3.77 37.94
N SER A 243 19.83 2.68 37.33
CA SER A 243 20.58 1.94 36.33
C SER A 243 20.65 2.80 35.08
N GLN A 244 21.84 3.37 34.81
CA GLN A 244 22.12 4.08 33.56
C GLN A 244 21.63 3.21 32.39
N VAL A 245 20.62 3.70 31.65
CA VAL A 245 20.16 3.02 30.45
C VAL A 245 21.33 3.03 29.47
N ASN A 246 21.80 1.85 29.09
CA ASN A 246 22.87 1.74 28.11
C ASN A 246 22.33 2.08 26.71
N LEU A 247 22.42 3.36 26.34
CA LEU A 247 21.91 3.88 25.05
C LEU A 247 22.66 3.33 23.84
N SER A 248 23.88 2.83 24.00
CA SER A 248 24.68 2.26 22.89
C SER A 248 24.01 1.03 22.27
N GLN A 249 23.12 0.34 23.00
CA GLN A 249 22.34 -0.77 22.47
C GLN A 249 21.15 -0.33 21.60
N TRP A 250 20.72 0.94 21.72
CA TRP A 250 19.50 1.46 21.10
C TRP A 250 19.79 2.51 20.02
N ILE A 251 20.99 3.07 20.00
CA ILE A 251 21.44 4.10 19.07
C ILE A 251 22.74 3.61 18.43
N ASP A 252 22.71 3.42 17.12
CA ASP A 252 23.91 3.17 16.33
C ASP A 252 24.40 4.49 15.74
N GLU A 253 25.49 5.01 16.29
CA GLU A 253 26.06 6.30 15.88
C GLU A 253 26.49 6.32 14.42
N SER A 254 26.88 5.17 13.85
CA SER A 254 27.27 5.06 12.44
C SER A 254 26.09 5.23 11.48
N LYS A 255 24.87 4.98 11.98
CA LYS A 255 23.62 5.01 11.22
C LYS A 255 22.78 6.25 11.49
N LEU A 256 23.32 7.23 12.23
CA LEU A 256 22.66 8.51 12.43
C LEU A 256 22.47 9.25 11.09
N GLY A 257 21.38 9.99 11.03
CA GLY A 257 21.07 10.89 9.95
C GLY A 257 21.91 12.17 10.00
N ARG A 258 21.61 13.12 9.11
CA ARG A 258 22.34 14.38 9.00
C ARG A 258 21.42 15.55 9.34
N LYS A 259 21.94 16.54 10.07
CA LYS A 259 21.25 17.83 10.23
C LYS A 259 21.60 18.74 9.05
N ARG A 260 20.57 19.28 8.39
CA ARG A 260 20.71 20.31 7.35
C ARG A 260 21.12 21.65 7.97
N ALA A 261 21.53 22.60 7.11
CA ALA A 261 21.89 23.96 7.52
C ALA A 261 20.74 24.74 8.18
N ASP A 262 19.49 24.36 7.92
CA ASP A 262 18.29 24.90 8.55
C ASP A 262 17.97 24.25 9.92
N GLY A 263 18.79 23.31 10.37
CA GLY A 263 18.64 22.60 11.64
C GLY A 263 17.70 21.38 11.59
N VAL A 264 17.09 21.06 10.45
CA VAL A 264 16.22 19.89 10.29
C VAL A 264 17.06 18.61 10.28
N TYR A 265 16.68 17.64 11.11
CA TYR A 265 17.31 16.32 11.14
C TYR A 265 16.67 15.40 10.10
N GLU A 266 17.46 15.04 9.11
CA GLU A 266 17.10 14.11 8.06
C GLU A 266 17.55 12.70 8.41
N LEU A 267 16.70 11.71 8.12
CA LEU A 267 17.10 10.32 8.23
C LEU A 267 18.26 10.04 7.27
N ALA A 268 19.15 9.14 7.65
CA ALA A 268 20.19 8.72 6.73
C ALA A 268 19.56 8.05 5.51
N ASP A 269 20.33 8.01 4.42
CA ASP A 269 19.90 7.34 3.20
C ASP A 269 20.07 5.82 3.34
N ASP A 270 19.19 5.08 2.69
CA ASP A 270 19.41 3.66 2.45
C ASP A 270 20.45 3.55 1.33
N GLU A 271 21.72 3.50 1.70
CA GLU A 271 22.84 3.28 0.77
C GLU A 271 23.02 1.77 0.57
N ALA A 272 22.80 1.32 -0.67
CA ALA A 272 23.43 0.09 -1.12
C ALA A 272 24.89 0.44 -1.39
N GLU A 273 25.81 -0.38 -0.91
CA GLU A 273 27.20 -0.32 -1.33
C GLU A 273 27.26 -0.21 -2.86
N GLN A 274 27.76 0.93 -3.34
CA GLN A 274 28.17 1.09 -4.74
C GLN A 274 29.42 0.23 -4.96
N ASN A 275 29.23 -1.08 -5.06
CA ASN A 275 30.15 -1.88 -5.83
C ASN A 275 29.82 -1.64 -7.31
N ASP A 276 30.49 -0.64 -7.87
CA ASP A 276 30.64 -0.35 -9.31
C ASP A 276 31.42 -1.47 -10.01
N THR A 277 30.92 -2.69 -9.89
CA THR A 277 31.24 -3.79 -10.79
C THR A 277 29.93 -4.18 -11.42
N SER A 278 29.69 -3.68 -12.63
CA SER A 278 28.64 -4.14 -13.53
C SER A 278 28.69 -5.68 -13.59
N PRO A 279 27.77 -6.42 -12.93
CA PRO A 279 27.77 -7.85 -13.02
C PRO A 279 26.98 -8.20 -14.26
N SER A 280 27.69 -8.66 -15.28
CA SER A 280 27.10 -9.25 -16.46
C SER A 280 26.37 -10.54 -16.06
N PHE A 281 25.04 -10.53 -15.99
CA PHE A 281 24.22 -11.76 -15.91
C PHE A 281 24.40 -12.70 -17.11
N PHE A 282 25.20 -12.30 -18.10
CA PHE A 282 25.31 -12.96 -19.40
C PHE A 282 26.69 -13.54 -19.73
N SER A 283 27.52 -13.90 -18.74
CA SER A 283 28.73 -14.71 -19.01
C SER A 283 28.45 -16.22 -19.06
N THR A 284 27.38 -16.72 -18.42
CA THR A 284 27.10 -18.17 -18.33
C THR A 284 26.20 -18.71 -19.46
N LEU A 285 25.90 -17.89 -20.47
CA LEU A 285 25.19 -18.32 -21.70
C LEU A 285 26.10 -18.27 -22.95
N ALA A 286 27.41 -18.18 -22.75
CA ALA A 286 28.42 -18.26 -23.80
C ALA A 286 28.89 -19.71 -24.07
N GLY A 287 28.00 -20.69 -23.87
CA GLY A 287 28.24 -22.09 -24.20
C GLY A 287 27.04 -22.68 -24.93
N SER A 288 27.14 -22.76 -26.25
CA SER A 288 26.19 -23.42 -27.17
C SER A 288 25.02 -22.56 -27.69
N SER A 289 25.27 -21.78 -28.75
CA SER A 289 24.31 -21.52 -29.85
C SER A 289 24.97 -20.72 -30.99
N SER A 290 25.81 -21.41 -31.76
CA SER A 290 26.42 -20.91 -33.00
C SER A 290 25.45 -20.97 -34.20
N SER A 291 24.28 -20.31 -34.11
CA SER A 291 23.34 -20.23 -35.25
C SER A 291 22.31 -19.08 -35.25
N LEU A 292 22.42 -18.08 -34.36
CA LEU A 292 21.47 -16.93 -34.32
C LEU A 292 22.10 -15.56 -34.62
N LEU A 293 23.33 -15.52 -35.16
CA LEU A 293 24.03 -14.28 -35.54
C LEU A 293 23.87 -13.92 -37.03
N ALA A 294 22.67 -14.11 -37.58
CA ALA A 294 22.37 -13.72 -38.96
C ALA A 294 20.99 -13.05 -39.06
N ARG A 295 20.79 -11.92 -38.35
CA ARG A 295 19.67 -11.00 -38.60
C ARG A 295 19.85 -9.58 -38.04
N ILE A 296 21.08 -9.14 -37.79
CA ILE A 296 21.36 -7.75 -37.39
C ILE A 296 22.23 -7.12 -38.47
N THR A 297 21.57 -6.69 -39.54
CA THR A 297 22.00 -5.60 -40.43
C THR A 297 20.78 -5.20 -41.27
N GLY A 298 20.15 -4.10 -40.88
CA GLY A 298 19.27 -3.31 -41.76
C GLY A 298 17.82 -3.78 -41.90
N LYS A 299 16.95 -3.25 -41.03
CA LYS A 299 15.69 -2.59 -41.45
C LYS A 299 15.09 -1.79 -40.29
N LYS A 300 14.57 -0.62 -40.65
CA LYS A 300 13.97 0.41 -39.78
C LYS A 300 12.55 0.00 -39.36
N ASP A 301 12.38 -1.20 -38.84
CA ASP A 301 11.05 -1.73 -38.59
C ASP A 301 10.61 -1.42 -37.15
N ALA A 302 9.33 -1.08 -37.03
CA ALA A 302 8.72 -0.77 -35.76
C ALA A 302 8.69 -2.02 -34.88
N LEU A 303 8.89 -1.86 -33.57
CA LEU A 303 8.90 -2.97 -32.61
C LEU A 303 7.60 -3.79 -32.70
N THR A 304 7.74 -5.08 -33.02
CA THR A 304 6.61 -6.01 -33.07
C THR A 304 6.42 -6.75 -31.76
N LYS A 305 5.27 -7.37 -31.58
CA LYS A 305 4.96 -8.19 -30.40
C LYS A 305 5.91 -9.39 -30.26
N GLU A 306 6.26 -10.00 -31.39
CA GLU A 306 7.12 -11.19 -31.44
C GLU A 306 8.55 -10.87 -30.96
N ASP A 307 9.05 -9.67 -31.28
CA ASP A 307 10.38 -9.23 -30.86
C ASP A 307 10.46 -8.94 -29.34
N LEU A 308 9.37 -8.44 -28.76
CA LEU A 308 9.30 -8.04 -27.35
C LEU A 308 9.06 -9.22 -26.40
N ALA A 309 8.30 -10.22 -26.83
CA ALA A 309 7.86 -11.35 -26.01
C ALA A 309 8.99 -12.06 -25.22
N PRO A 310 10.13 -12.47 -25.81
CA PRO A 310 11.16 -13.20 -25.06
C PRO A 310 11.85 -12.33 -24.00
N VAL A 311 12.06 -11.04 -24.30
CA VAL A 311 12.70 -10.09 -23.39
C VAL A 311 11.77 -9.76 -22.22
N LEU A 312 10.48 -9.51 -22.51
CA LEU A 312 9.49 -9.21 -21.49
C LEU A 312 9.25 -10.39 -20.56
N HIS A 313 9.19 -11.62 -21.09
CA HIS A 313 9.06 -12.82 -20.27
C HIS A 313 10.28 -12.99 -19.34
N ALA A 314 11.50 -12.76 -19.84
CA ALA A 314 12.70 -12.80 -19.00
C ALA A 314 12.68 -11.73 -17.89
N MET A 315 12.26 -10.50 -18.21
CA MET A 315 12.12 -9.42 -17.23
C MET A 315 11.02 -9.70 -16.20
N GLN A 316 9.89 -10.28 -16.61
CA GLN A 316 8.82 -10.69 -15.72
C GLN A 316 9.32 -11.70 -14.68
N MET A 317 10.06 -12.73 -15.13
CA MET A 317 10.64 -13.73 -14.23
C MET A 317 11.69 -13.11 -13.29
N HIS A 318 12.47 -12.12 -13.75
CA HIS A 318 13.41 -11.39 -12.92
C HIS A 318 12.71 -10.54 -11.83
N LEU A 319 11.64 -9.83 -12.18
CA LEU A 319 10.85 -9.10 -11.18
C LEU A 319 10.26 -10.04 -10.13
N GLN A 320 9.78 -11.21 -10.54
CA GLN A 320 9.27 -12.22 -9.62
C GLN A 320 10.36 -12.76 -8.68
N SER A 321 11.59 -12.98 -9.17
CA SER A 321 12.69 -13.42 -8.31
C SER A 321 13.09 -12.38 -7.27
N LYS A 322 12.88 -11.09 -7.58
CA LYS A 322 13.03 -9.95 -6.65
C LYS A 322 11.81 -9.72 -5.75
N ASN A 323 10.91 -10.70 -5.62
CA ASN A 323 9.72 -10.68 -4.76
C ASN A 323 8.63 -9.67 -5.20
N VAL A 324 8.52 -9.38 -6.50
CA VAL A 324 7.34 -8.70 -7.07
C VAL A 324 6.23 -9.74 -7.30
N ALA A 325 4.98 -9.41 -6.96
CA ALA A 325 3.86 -10.33 -7.22
C ALA A 325 3.73 -10.66 -8.71
N ASN A 326 3.41 -11.91 -9.03
CA ASN A 326 3.30 -12.38 -10.42
C ASN A 326 2.32 -11.52 -11.24
N ASP A 327 1.11 -11.31 -10.72
CA ASP A 327 0.08 -10.53 -11.39
C ASP A 327 0.55 -9.10 -11.65
N VAL A 328 1.26 -8.50 -10.68
CA VAL A 328 1.81 -7.14 -10.82
C VAL A 328 2.94 -7.11 -11.85
N ALA A 329 3.86 -8.06 -11.81
CA ALA A 329 4.94 -8.17 -12.79
C ALA A 329 4.38 -8.35 -14.22
N SER A 330 3.37 -9.20 -14.40
CA SER A 330 2.69 -9.40 -15.68
C SER A 330 2.07 -8.09 -16.18
N LEU A 331 1.31 -7.40 -15.33
CA LEU A 331 0.62 -6.16 -15.71
C LEU A 331 1.58 -5.02 -16.03
N ILE A 332 2.71 -4.93 -15.31
CA ILE A 332 3.77 -3.97 -15.63
C ILE A 332 4.40 -4.31 -16.99
N CYS A 333 4.75 -5.57 -17.23
CA CYS A 333 5.33 -6.01 -18.51
C CYS A 333 4.36 -5.82 -19.69
N GLU A 334 3.07 -6.10 -19.53
CA GLU A 334 2.04 -5.81 -20.53
C GLU A 334 1.89 -4.31 -20.80
N GLY A 335 2.01 -3.48 -19.76
CA GLY A 335 2.05 -2.02 -19.89
C GLY A 335 3.25 -1.53 -20.70
N VAL A 336 4.42 -2.14 -20.47
CA VAL A 336 5.65 -1.88 -21.25
C VAL A 336 5.51 -2.37 -22.69
N GLU A 337 4.97 -3.57 -22.92
CA GLU A 337 4.68 -4.11 -24.26
C GLU A 337 3.81 -3.13 -25.03
N LYS A 338 2.65 -2.76 -24.47
CA LYS A 338 1.72 -1.81 -25.06
C LYS A 338 2.37 -0.47 -25.34
N ARG A 339 3.37 -0.02 -24.58
CA ARG A 339 4.07 1.26 -24.80
C ARG A 339 5.07 1.18 -25.95
N LEU A 340 5.73 0.03 -26.10
CA LEU A 340 6.82 -0.18 -27.05
C LEU A 340 6.35 -0.69 -28.41
N LEU A 341 5.16 -1.29 -28.50
CA LEU A 341 4.57 -1.69 -29.78
C LEU A 341 4.49 -0.52 -30.76
N GLY A 342 5.08 -0.70 -31.94
CA GLY A 342 5.13 0.32 -32.99
C GLY A 342 6.22 1.39 -32.80
N LYS A 343 6.99 1.35 -31.71
CA LYS A 343 8.07 2.31 -31.47
C LYS A 343 9.30 1.95 -32.32
N ARG A 344 9.91 2.95 -32.95
CA ARG A 344 11.16 2.78 -33.72
C ARG A 344 12.36 2.97 -32.79
N ILE A 345 13.29 2.01 -32.81
CA ILE A 345 14.52 2.09 -32.03
C ILE A 345 15.55 2.94 -32.78
N GLY A 346 16.33 3.77 -32.06
CA GLY A 346 17.42 4.55 -32.64
C GLY A 346 18.59 3.67 -33.13
N ASN A 347 19.46 4.20 -33.98
CA ASN A 347 20.51 3.46 -34.69
C ASN A 347 21.48 2.64 -33.82
N PHE A 348 21.55 2.91 -32.51
CA PHE A 348 22.42 2.21 -31.54
C PHE A 348 21.64 1.51 -30.41
N GLY A 349 20.30 1.49 -30.47
CA GLY A 349 19.47 0.91 -29.40
C GLY A 349 19.25 -0.59 -29.57
N SER A 350 19.33 -1.33 -28.47
CA SER A 350 18.90 -2.74 -28.39
C SER A 350 17.47 -2.84 -27.88
N VAL A 351 16.69 -3.81 -28.36
CA VAL A 351 15.35 -4.15 -27.82
C VAL A 351 15.41 -4.34 -26.30
N LYS A 352 16.45 -5.01 -25.80
CA LYS A 352 16.65 -5.23 -24.36
C LYS A 352 16.86 -3.92 -23.60
N ALA A 353 17.67 -3.01 -24.14
CA ALA A 353 17.94 -1.72 -23.52
C ALA A 353 16.69 -0.83 -23.49
N GLU A 354 15.91 -0.84 -24.57
CA GLU A 354 14.66 -0.08 -24.66
C GLU A 354 13.58 -0.63 -23.72
N VAL A 355 13.43 -1.95 -23.62
CA VAL A 355 12.53 -2.60 -22.65
C VAL A 355 12.95 -2.27 -21.23
N ARG A 356 14.24 -2.38 -20.90
CA ARG A 356 14.77 -2.04 -19.56
C ARG A 356 14.47 -0.60 -19.20
N LYS A 357 14.75 0.34 -20.11
CA LYS A 357 14.48 1.78 -19.90
C LYS A 357 12.99 2.04 -19.68
N SER A 358 12.13 1.47 -20.52
CA SER A 358 10.68 1.63 -20.37
C SER A 358 10.16 1.02 -19.06
N LEU A 359 10.78 -0.07 -18.59
CA LEU A 359 10.43 -0.69 -17.32
C LEU A 359 10.90 0.17 -16.13
N GLU A 360 12.11 0.72 -16.20
CA GLU A 360 12.66 1.67 -15.24
C GLU A 360 11.77 2.90 -15.07
N GLU A 361 11.35 3.51 -16.16
CA GLU A 361 10.40 4.64 -16.17
C GLU A 361 9.05 4.26 -15.53
N SER A 362 8.52 3.06 -15.83
CA SER A 362 7.25 2.59 -15.30
C SER A 362 7.32 2.33 -13.79
N ILE A 363 8.36 1.62 -13.33
CA ILE A 363 8.59 1.33 -11.90
C ILE A 363 8.82 2.62 -11.11
N THR A 364 9.65 3.52 -11.63
CA THR A 364 9.93 4.82 -11.00
C THR A 364 8.65 5.60 -10.82
N ARG A 365 7.79 5.63 -11.85
CA ARG A 365 6.50 6.31 -11.81
C ARG A 365 5.56 5.71 -10.78
N ILE A 366 5.47 4.38 -10.69
CA ILE A 366 4.62 3.68 -9.72
C ILE A 366 5.07 3.98 -8.28
N LEU A 367 6.38 3.95 -8.02
CA LEU A 367 6.93 4.19 -6.69
C LEU A 367 6.96 5.66 -6.30
N THR A 368 6.88 6.58 -7.26
CA THR A 368 6.84 8.02 -6.99
C THR A 368 5.45 8.42 -6.51
N PRO A 369 5.33 8.95 -5.29
CA PRO A 369 4.02 9.26 -4.73
C PRO A 369 3.40 10.48 -5.40
N SER A 370 2.07 10.45 -5.61
CA SER A 370 1.30 11.58 -6.14
C SER A 370 0.99 12.66 -5.09
N THR A 371 1.28 12.38 -3.81
CA THR A 371 1.05 13.25 -2.67
C THR A 371 2.35 13.51 -1.92
N SER A 372 2.42 14.65 -1.23
CA SER A 372 3.59 14.99 -0.41
C SER A 372 3.78 13.95 0.70
N THR A 373 5.02 13.47 0.84
CA THR A 373 5.45 12.59 1.93
C THR A 373 6.12 13.34 3.07
N ASP A 374 6.19 14.68 3.01
CA ASP A 374 6.86 15.51 4.01
C ASP A 374 5.99 15.71 5.26
N ILE A 375 6.14 14.79 6.21
CA ILE A 375 5.45 14.82 7.51
C ILE A 375 5.91 16.03 8.35
N LEU A 376 7.17 16.47 8.27
CA LEU A 376 7.67 17.58 9.09
C LEU A 376 7.02 18.91 8.69
N LEU A 377 6.90 19.15 7.39
CA LEU A 377 6.22 20.32 6.85
C LEU A 377 4.74 20.32 7.25
N GLU A 378 4.07 19.16 7.21
CA GLU A 378 2.68 19.04 7.63
C GLU A 378 2.50 19.32 9.13
N ILE A 379 3.38 18.80 9.99
CA ILE A 379 3.38 19.07 11.44
C ILE A 379 3.57 20.57 11.69
N ALA A 380 4.59 21.19 11.08
CA ALA A 380 4.87 22.61 11.22
C ALA A 380 3.67 23.48 10.79
N SER A 381 3.07 23.16 9.64
CA SER A 381 1.89 23.84 9.11
C SER A 381 0.68 23.69 10.02
N LYS A 382 0.46 22.50 10.60
CA LYS A 382 -0.63 22.26 11.55
C LYS A 382 -0.38 22.98 12.88
N LYS A 383 0.85 22.97 13.40
CA LYS A 383 1.25 23.69 14.62
C LYS A 383 1.01 25.19 14.48
N LYS A 384 1.41 25.79 13.35
CA LYS A 384 1.16 27.20 13.04
C LYS A 384 -0.34 27.54 13.02
N ARG A 385 -1.13 26.79 12.25
CA ARG A 385 -2.60 26.98 12.18
C ARG A 385 -3.26 26.83 13.55
N ARG A 386 -2.81 25.87 14.35
CA ARG A 386 -3.32 25.65 15.71
C ARG A 386 -3.02 26.86 16.61
N ALA A 387 -1.82 27.43 16.54
CA ALA A 387 -1.45 28.61 17.32
C ALA A 387 -2.28 29.84 16.93
N GLU A 388 -2.47 30.08 15.63
CA GLU A 388 -3.32 31.16 15.11
C GLU A 388 -4.79 31.00 15.54
N LEU A 389 -5.31 29.77 15.46
CA LEU A 389 -6.68 29.47 15.89
C LEU A 389 -6.84 29.63 17.41
N ALA A 390 -5.84 29.20 18.20
CA ALA A 390 -5.86 29.35 19.64
C ALA A 390 -5.81 30.82 20.09
N ALA A 391 -5.12 31.69 19.34
CA ALA A 391 -5.04 33.12 19.62
C ALA A 391 -6.35 33.88 19.30
N THR A 392 -7.14 33.38 18.36
CA THR A 392 -8.38 34.03 17.90
C THR A 392 -9.63 33.56 18.63
N LEU A 393 -9.61 32.36 19.22
CA LEU A 393 -10.78 31.79 19.90
C LEU A 393 -10.90 32.28 21.36
N PRO A 394 -12.12 32.55 21.85
CA PRO A 394 -12.33 32.92 23.23
C PRO A 394 -12.04 31.77 24.20
N ALA A 395 -11.60 32.07 25.43
CA ALA A 395 -11.13 31.09 26.42
C ALA A 395 -12.14 29.94 26.72
N HIS A 396 -13.44 30.19 26.58
CA HIS A 396 -14.48 29.18 26.75
C HIS A 396 -14.58 28.21 25.56
N ALA A 397 -14.26 28.64 24.33
CA ALA A 397 -14.20 27.78 23.16
C ALA A 397 -12.98 26.84 23.21
N LEU A 398 -11.88 27.28 23.85
CA LEU A 398 -10.70 26.45 24.13
C LEU A 398 -10.98 25.36 25.18
N ARG A 399 -11.83 25.65 26.18
CA ARG A 399 -12.15 24.73 27.28
C ARG A 399 -13.36 23.82 27.02
N GLY A 400 -14.33 24.27 26.22
CA GLY A 400 -15.67 23.70 26.19
C GLY A 400 -16.04 22.83 24.99
N GLN A 401 -15.34 22.93 23.84
CA GLN A 401 -15.67 22.11 22.67
C GLN A 401 -14.42 21.61 21.94
N THR A 402 -14.46 20.30 21.63
CA THR A 402 -13.45 19.49 20.94
C THR A 402 -13.36 19.86 19.46
N SER A 403 -12.88 21.05 19.12
CA SER A 403 -12.55 21.34 17.72
C SER A 403 -11.38 20.44 17.29
N PRO A 404 -11.56 19.51 16.33
CA PRO A 404 -10.47 18.66 15.84
C PRO A 404 -9.34 19.49 15.22
N ALA A 405 -9.63 20.72 14.78
CA ALA A 405 -8.65 21.66 14.25
C ALA A 405 -7.60 22.11 15.29
N LEU A 406 -7.92 22.02 16.59
CA LEU A 406 -6.99 22.30 17.68
C LEU A 406 -6.19 21.08 18.14
N ASN A 407 -6.48 19.88 17.60
CA ASN A 407 -5.72 18.70 17.97
C ASN A 407 -4.27 18.81 17.46
N PRO A 408 -3.29 18.23 18.18
CA PRO A 408 -1.94 18.02 17.65
C PRO A 408 -1.94 17.20 16.37
N TYR A 409 -0.79 17.11 15.72
CA TYR A 409 -0.63 16.23 14.56
C TYR A 409 -0.65 14.78 15.03
N ALA A 410 -1.54 13.95 14.50
CA ALA A 410 -1.79 12.60 14.98
C ALA A 410 -1.44 11.56 13.90
N ILE A 411 -0.62 10.58 14.27
CA ILE A 411 -0.21 9.48 13.39
C ILE A 411 -0.68 8.16 14.01
N GLY A 412 -1.55 7.44 13.30
CA GLY A 412 -2.02 6.11 13.70
C GLY A 412 -1.22 5.00 13.02
N PHE A 413 -0.66 4.09 13.83
CA PHE A 413 0.08 2.93 13.34
C PHE A 413 -0.81 1.69 13.39
N VAL A 414 -1.10 1.11 12.22
CA VAL A 414 -2.01 -0.03 12.06
C VAL A 414 -1.33 -1.15 11.28
N GLY A 415 -1.76 -2.39 11.44
CA GLY A 415 -1.18 -3.52 10.70
C GLY A 415 -1.37 -4.86 11.41
N VAL A 416 -0.86 -5.92 10.80
CA VAL A 416 -1.00 -7.29 11.33
C VAL A 416 -0.11 -7.54 12.56
N ASN A 417 -0.18 -8.74 13.12
CA ASN A 417 0.59 -9.13 14.30
C ASN A 417 2.08 -9.26 13.97
N GLY A 418 2.97 -8.90 14.90
CA GLY A 418 4.41 -9.18 14.79
C GLY A 418 5.22 -8.30 13.82
N VAL A 419 4.58 -7.47 13.00
CA VAL A 419 5.26 -6.64 11.97
C VAL A 419 6.14 -5.49 12.47
N GLY A 420 6.21 -5.26 13.79
CA GLY A 420 7.06 -4.21 14.37
C GLY A 420 6.41 -2.82 14.51
N LYS A 421 5.09 -2.73 14.72
CA LYS A 421 4.35 -1.47 14.96
C LYS A 421 4.94 -0.61 16.09
N SER A 422 4.96 -1.14 17.32
CA SER A 422 5.45 -0.41 18.50
C SER A 422 6.92 -0.01 18.38
N THR A 423 7.76 -0.88 17.81
CA THR A 423 9.19 -0.60 17.60
C THR A 423 9.39 0.54 16.61
N ASN A 424 8.75 0.50 15.43
CA ASN A 424 8.93 1.55 14.43
C ASN A 424 8.23 2.86 14.82
N LEU A 425 7.16 2.80 15.61
CA LEU A 425 6.60 3.99 16.28
C LEU A 425 7.66 4.66 17.16
N ALA A 426 8.43 3.89 17.95
CA ALA A 426 9.51 4.44 18.76
C ALA A 426 10.65 5.05 17.91
N LYS A 427 10.96 4.48 16.73
CA LYS A 427 11.91 5.09 15.78
C LYS A 427 11.39 6.41 15.19
N VAL A 428 10.11 6.46 14.81
CA VAL A 428 9.47 7.71 14.36
C VAL A 428 9.47 8.74 15.50
N CYS A 429 9.24 8.32 16.74
CA CYS A 429 9.35 9.18 17.92
C CYS A 429 10.76 9.75 18.07
N PHE A 430 11.80 8.91 17.98
CA PHE A 430 13.19 9.35 17.97
C PHE A 430 13.47 10.41 16.90
N TRP A 431 13.03 10.17 15.66
CA TRP A 431 13.18 11.12 14.56
C TRP A 431 12.47 12.45 14.80
N LEU A 432 11.28 12.44 15.39
CA LEU A 432 10.54 13.66 15.75
C LEU A 432 11.22 14.43 16.89
N LEU A 433 11.76 13.73 17.89
CA LEU A 433 12.49 14.35 19.00
C LEU A 433 13.79 15.01 18.51
N GLN A 434 14.52 14.38 17.58
CA GLN A 434 15.69 14.99 16.93
C GLN A 434 15.34 16.29 16.20
N ASN A 435 14.11 16.40 15.72
CA ASN A 435 13.52 17.60 15.12
C ASN A 435 12.81 18.53 16.13
N ARG A 436 13.07 18.37 17.43
CA ARG A 436 12.58 19.23 18.53
C ARG A 436 11.05 19.29 18.68
N TYR A 437 10.33 18.27 18.22
CA TYR A 437 8.89 18.17 18.46
C TYR A 437 8.59 17.57 19.83
N ARG A 438 7.57 18.11 20.50
CA ARG A 438 7.00 17.50 21.71
C ARG A 438 6.05 16.36 21.32
N VAL A 439 6.34 15.14 21.75
CA VAL A 439 5.64 13.91 21.33
C VAL A 439 4.92 13.25 22.49
N LEU A 440 3.64 12.94 22.31
CA LEU A 440 2.86 12.07 23.18
C LEU A 440 2.66 10.70 22.50
N ILE A 441 3.03 9.61 23.16
CA ILE A 441 2.74 8.25 22.69
C ILE A 441 1.43 7.79 23.35
N ALA A 442 0.42 7.42 22.57
CA ALA A 442 -0.83 6.86 23.06
C ALA A 442 -0.82 5.33 22.95
N ALA A 443 -0.81 4.64 24.10
CA ALA A 443 -0.83 3.19 24.19
C ALA A 443 -2.27 2.66 24.00
N CYS A 444 -2.64 2.40 22.75
CA CYS A 444 -3.96 1.87 22.38
C CYS A 444 -3.94 0.35 22.04
N ASP A 445 -2.81 -0.33 22.20
CA ASP A 445 -2.74 -1.80 22.28
C ASP A 445 -3.12 -2.26 23.69
N THR A 446 -4.44 -2.38 23.93
CA THR A 446 -4.99 -2.84 25.21
C THR A 446 -5.24 -4.34 25.28
N PHE A 447 -4.87 -5.08 24.24
CA PHE A 447 -5.18 -6.50 24.08
C PHE A 447 -3.97 -7.40 24.36
N ARG A 448 -2.79 -7.04 23.84
CA ARG A 448 -1.58 -7.87 23.96
C ARG A 448 -0.90 -7.62 25.30
N SER A 449 -0.65 -8.69 26.06
CA SER A 449 0.13 -8.63 27.31
C SER A 449 1.53 -8.04 27.08
N GLY A 450 1.95 -7.12 27.93
CA GLY A 450 3.27 -6.47 27.87
C GLY A 450 3.38 -5.34 26.83
N ALA A 451 2.32 -5.02 26.08
CA ALA A 451 2.36 -3.97 25.07
C ALA A 451 2.58 -2.58 25.69
N VAL A 452 1.95 -2.31 26.84
CA VAL A 452 2.12 -1.05 27.56
C VAL A 452 3.53 -0.97 28.15
N GLU A 453 4.02 -2.04 28.79
CA GLU A 453 5.38 -2.12 29.33
C GLU A 453 6.46 -1.94 28.24
N GLN A 454 6.21 -2.48 27.05
CA GLN A 454 7.08 -2.29 25.89
C GLN A 454 7.20 -0.80 25.54
N LEU A 455 6.07 -0.08 25.43
CA LEU A 455 6.08 1.35 25.16
C LEU A 455 6.68 2.16 26.32
N ARG A 456 6.43 1.77 27.57
CA ARG A 456 7.04 2.39 28.76
C ARG A 456 8.55 2.28 28.72
N THR A 457 9.08 1.14 28.29
CA THR A 457 10.52 0.93 28.10
C THR A 457 11.07 1.83 27.00
N HIS A 458 10.40 1.94 25.86
CA HIS A 458 10.80 2.87 24.81
C HIS A 458 10.82 4.32 25.28
N VAL A 459 9.76 4.77 25.98
CA VAL A 459 9.70 6.13 26.53
C VAL A 459 10.80 6.38 27.55
N ARG A 460 11.09 5.42 28.44
CA ARG A 460 12.21 5.52 29.38
C ARG A 460 13.53 5.70 28.66
N ASN A 461 13.80 4.87 27.65
CA ASN A 461 15.06 4.87 26.91
C ASN A 461 15.20 6.15 26.07
N LEU A 462 14.15 6.55 25.36
CA LEU A 462 14.12 7.81 24.59
C LEU A 462 14.23 9.04 25.52
N GLY A 463 13.74 8.97 26.75
CA GLY A 463 13.93 10.02 27.75
C GLY A 463 15.39 10.24 28.15
N GLN A 464 16.23 9.21 28.06
CA GLN A 464 17.66 9.33 28.36
C GLN A 464 18.46 9.93 27.19
N LEU A 465 17.87 10.04 26.00
CA LEU A 465 18.52 10.61 24.83
C LEU A 465 18.90 12.07 25.08
N GLU A 466 20.14 12.43 24.75
CA GLU A 466 20.59 13.82 24.70
C GLU A 466 20.44 14.38 23.28
N ILE A 467 19.81 15.55 23.17
CA ILE A 467 19.60 16.27 21.92
C ILE A 467 20.15 17.69 22.07
N ASP A 468 21.26 17.94 21.38
CA ASP A 468 22.13 19.12 21.51
C ASP A 468 22.44 19.48 22.97
N GLY A 469 22.91 18.49 23.75
CA GLY A 469 23.36 18.67 25.13
C GLY A 469 22.26 18.70 26.20
N HIS A 470 21.00 18.44 25.83
CA HIS A 470 19.87 18.39 26.76
C HIS A 470 19.17 17.03 26.72
N ARG A 471 18.93 16.42 27.88
CA ARG A 471 18.23 15.14 27.98
C ARG A 471 16.73 15.35 27.76
N VAL A 472 16.12 14.50 26.95
CA VAL A 472 14.67 14.54 26.65
C VAL A 472 13.82 14.47 27.93
N ALA A 473 14.26 13.70 28.94
CA ALA A 473 13.58 13.58 30.23
C ALA A 473 13.56 14.89 31.04
N ASP A 474 14.51 15.79 30.80
CA ASP A 474 14.62 17.06 31.53
C ASP A 474 13.73 18.15 30.90
N GLY A 475 13.10 17.87 29.75
CA GLY A 475 12.19 18.76 29.04
C GLY A 475 12.88 19.64 28.00
N MET A 476 12.11 20.56 27.41
CA MET A 476 12.62 21.52 26.42
C MET A 476 13.64 22.47 27.06
N PRO A 477 14.79 22.75 26.41
CA PRO A 477 15.83 23.61 26.98
C PRO A 477 15.33 25.01 27.41
N ASP A 478 14.45 25.60 26.60
CA ASP A 478 14.02 26.98 26.80
C ASP A 478 12.84 27.12 27.78
N THR A 479 11.98 26.11 27.87
CA THR A 479 10.70 26.21 28.60
C THR A 479 10.55 25.21 29.76
N GLY A 480 11.39 24.18 29.83
CA GLY A 480 11.25 23.07 30.77
C GLY A 480 10.03 22.18 30.51
N GLU A 481 9.29 22.41 29.42
CA GLU A 481 8.10 21.62 29.11
C GLU A 481 8.45 20.19 28.72
N THR A 482 7.64 19.23 29.13
CA THR A 482 7.84 17.81 28.81
C THR A 482 7.90 17.58 27.30
N MET A 483 9.01 16.99 26.83
CA MET A 483 9.23 16.65 25.42
C MET A 483 8.61 15.33 25.02
N LEU A 484 8.64 14.33 25.90
CA LEU A 484 8.15 12.97 25.61
C LEU A 484 7.32 12.45 26.79
N GLN A 485 6.15 11.88 26.48
CA GLN A 485 5.33 11.24 27.50
C GLN A 485 4.53 10.06 26.95
N LEU A 486 4.26 9.07 27.81
CA LEU A 486 3.33 7.98 27.54
C LEU A 486 1.95 8.31 28.08
N TYR A 487 0.92 8.20 27.24
CA TYR A 487 -0.47 8.20 27.64
C TYR A 487 -1.01 6.76 27.62
N GLU A 488 -1.40 6.26 28.79
CA GLU A 488 -1.91 4.91 28.93
C GLU A 488 -3.06 4.84 29.94
N ARG A 489 -3.89 3.81 29.82
CA ARG A 489 -4.99 3.53 30.75
C ARG A 489 -5.00 2.08 31.24
N GLY A 490 -3.92 1.33 31.04
CA GLY A 490 -3.86 -0.11 31.29
C GLY A 490 -4.64 -0.96 30.28
N TYR A 491 -4.78 -2.25 30.57
CA TYR A 491 -5.35 -3.27 29.68
C TYR A 491 -6.88 -3.33 29.70
N GLY A 492 -7.48 -3.90 28.64
CA GLY A 492 -8.91 -4.21 28.57
C GLY A 492 -9.85 -3.02 28.34
N LYS A 493 -9.32 -1.82 28.06
CA LYS A 493 -10.10 -0.61 27.77
C LYS A 493 -10.31 -0.38 26.28
N ASP A 494 -11.33 0.41 25.95
CA ASP A 494 -11.63 0.79 24.55
C ASP A 494 -10.51 1.67 23.96
N ALA A 495 -9.79 1.13 22.99
CA ALA A 495 -8.70 1.79 22.29
C ALA A 495 -9.14 3.12 21.64
N ALA A 496 -10.37 3.19 21.11
CA ALA A 496 -10.89 4.42 20.51
C ALA A 496 -11.06 5.54 21.56
N GLY A 497 -11.48 5.17 22.78
CA GLY A 497 -11.60 6.10 23.90
C GLY A 497 -10.24 6.58 24.39
N ILE A 498 -9.26 5.69 24.52
CA ILE A 498 -7.89 6.06 24.95
C ILE A 498 -7.28 7.06 23.97
N ALA A 499 -7.37 6.80 22.66
CA ALA A 499 -6.87 7.73 21.64
C ALA A 499 -7.56 9.12 21.73
N LYS A 500 -8.87 9.14 21.97
CA LYS A 500 -9.64 10.39 22.11
C LYS A 500 -9.18 11.20 23.32
N GLU A 501 -9.01 10.54 24.46
CA GLU A 501 -8.52 11.19 25.67
C GLU A 501 -7.06 11.64 25.51
N ALA A 502 -6.21 10.84 24.85
CA ALA A 502 -4.82 11.18 24.58
C ALA A 502 -4.71 12.45 23.73
N LEU A 503 -5.53 12.59 22.67
CA LEU A 503 -5.58 13.81 21.85
C LEU A 503 -6.03 15.03 22.65
N ALA A 504 -7.05 14.86 23.50
CA ALA A 504 -7.53 15.93 24.38
C ALA A 504 -6.47 16.35 25.42
N TYR A 505 -5.77 15.37 26.00
CA TYR A 505 -4.65 15.58 26.92
C TYR A 505 -3.51 16.32 26.22
N ALA A 506 -3.08 15.81 25.06
CA ALA A 506 -2.01 16.39 24.25
C ALA A 506 -2.28 17.85 23.88
N ARG A 507 -3.53 18.14 23.47
CA ARG A 507 -3.99 19.51 23.20
C ARG A 507 -3.88 20.42 24.42
N THR A 508 -4.26 19.93 25.60
CA THR A 508 -4.24 20.70 26.85
C THR A 508 -2.83 20.95 27.35
N GLN A 509 -1.94 19.97 27.17
CA GLN A 509 -0.53 20.05 27.59
C GLN A 509 0.40 20.66 26.53
N GLY A 510 -0.12 20.99 25.34
CA GLY A 510 0.65 21.65 24.28
C GLY A 510 1.61 20.73 23.50
N PHE A 511 1.41 19.41 23.50
CA PHE A 511 2.20 18.51 22.66
C PHE A 511 1.99 18.81 21.16
N ASP A 512 3.02 18.61 20.36
CA ASP A 512 3.00 18.86 18.91
C ASP A 512 2.47 17.66 18.12
N VAL A 513 2.85 16.46 18.55
CA VAL A 513 2.54 15.20 17.87
C VAL A 513 1.96 14.17 18.84
N VAL A 514 0.97 13.40 18.37
CA VAL A 514 0.46 12.21 19.05
C VAL A 514 0.71 10.98 18.17
N LEU A 515 1.45 10.00 18.68
CA LEU A 515 1.68 8.72 18.01
C LEU A 515 0.76 7.65 18.63
N ILE A 516 -0.17 7.10 17.86
CA ILE A 516 -1.16 6.14 18.34
C ILE A 516 -0.70 4.73 18.00
N ASP A 517 -0.28 3.96 19.00
CA ASP A 517 0.07 2.54 18.84
C ASP A 517 -1.20 1.69 18.94
N THR A 518 -1.47 0.85 17.94
CA THR A 518 -2.65 -0.01 17.94
C THR A 518 -2.28 -1.49 18.00
N ALA A 519 -3.15 -2.31 18.60
CA ALA A 519 -2.98 -3.75 18.61
C ALA A 519 -2.84 -4.32 17.19
N GLY A 520 -2.05 -5.38 17.03
CA GLY A 520 -2.05 -6.14 15.77
C GLY A 520 -3.38 -6.89 15.57
N ARG A 521 -3.77 -7.07 14.32
CA ARG A 521 -4.99 -7.82 13.96
C ARG A 521 -4.90 -8.38 12.55
N MET A 522 -5.49 -9.55 12.32
CA MET A 522 -5.59 -10.10 10.96
C MET A 522 -6.65 -9.34 10.17
N GLN A 523 -6.42 -9.19 8.87
CA GLN A 523 -7.26 -8.44 7.96
C GLN A 523 -8.68 -9.02 7.80
N ASP A 524 -8.84 -10.33 8.03
CA ASP A 524 -10.12 -11.04 7.95
C ASP A 524 -10.92 -11.03 9.27
N ASN A 525 -10.35 -10.50 10.36
CA ASN A 525 -11.04 -10.44 11.65
C ASN A 525 -11.96 -9.22 11.72
N GLU A 526 -13.19 -9.36 11.21
CA GLU A 526 -14.17 -8.28 11.12
C GLU A 526 -14.41 -7.54 12.45
N PRO A 527 -14.65 -8.20 13.62
CA PRO A 527 -14.84 -7.49 14.89
C PRO A 527 -13.67 -6.56 15.25
N LEU A 528 -12.42 -7.03 15.09
CA LEU A 528 -11.23 -6.23 15.39
C LEU A 528 -10.99 -5.12 14.35
N MET A 529 -11.35 -5.36 13.09
CA MET A 529 -11.29 -4.36 12.02
C MET A 529 -12.36 -3.28 12.19
N ARG A 530 -13.57 -3.63 12.64
CA ARG A 530 -14.61 -2.66 12.99
C ARG A 530 -14.21 -1.79 14.18
N ALA A 531 -13.59 -2.39 15.20
CA ALA A 531 -13.01 -1.64 16.32
C ALA A 531 -11.89 -0.68 15.86
N LEU A 532 -11.05 -1.11 14.92
CA LEU A 532 -10.02 -0.26 14.32
C LEU A 532 -10.63 0.90 13.53
N ALA A 533 -11.59 0.62 12.65
CA ALA A 533 -12.28 1.63 11.86
C ALA A 533 -12.99 2.66 12.75
N LYS A 534 -13.61 2.23 13.85
CA LYS A 534 -14.17 3.12 14.88
C LYS A 534 -13.09 4.03 15.48
N LEU A 535 -11.93 3.49 15.86
CA LEU A 535 -10.83 4.28 16.41
C LEU A 535 -10.39 5.37 15.43
N ILE A 536 -10.18 5.02 14.16
CA ILE A 536 -9.77 5.98 13.13
C ILE A 536 -10.87 7.01 12.85
N ALA A 537 -12.12 6.59 12.70
CA ALA A 537 -13.25 7.47 12.38
C ALA A 537 -13.54 8.48 13.50
N VAL A 538 -13.49 8.06 14.77
CA VAL A 538 -13.76 8.92 15.93
C VAL A 538 -12.64 9.93 16.16
N ASN A 539 -11.39 9.52 15.95
CA ASN A 539 -10.22 10.32 16.33
C ASN A 539 -9.63 11.13 15.18
N GLN A 540 -9.96 10.79 13.93
CA GLN A 540 -9.52 11.47 12.71
C GLN A 540 -8.02 11.83 12.72
N PRO A 541 -7.12 10.83 12.87
CA PRO A 541 -5.68 11.09 12.78
C PRO A 541 -5.31 11.72 11.42
N ASP A 542 -4.28 12.56 11.40
CA ASP A 542 -3.81 13.23 10.19
C ASP A 542 -3.20 12.24 9.20
N LYS A 543 -2.52 11.21 9.71
CA LYS A 543 -1.99 10.08 8.95
C LYS A 543 -2.36 8.75 9.59
N VAL A 544 -2.79 7.81 8.76
CA VAL A 544 -2.92 6.39 9.11
C VAL A 544 -1.89 5.61 8.30
N LEU A 545 -0.84 5.16 8.98
CA LEU A 545 0.25 4.40 8.37
C LEU A 545 0.04 2.91 8.61
N PHE A 546 -0.02 2.15 7.52
CA PHE A 546 0.04 0.70 7.58
C PHE A 546 1.47 0.24 7.76
N VAL A 547 1.74 -0.50 8.83
CA VAL A 547 3.02 -1.13 9.10
C VAL A 547 2.96 -2.55 8.56
N GLY A 548 3.83 -2.83 7.58
CA GLY A 548 3.93 -4.14 6.92
C GLY A 548 5.37 -4.61 6.86
N GLU A 549 5.60 -5.91 6.73
CA GLU A 549 6.94 -6.47 6.59
C GLU A 549 7.36 -6.51 5.12
N ALA A 550 8.61 -6.17 4.83
CA ALA A 550 9.13 -6.18 3.47
C ALA A 550 9.25 -7.60 2.88
N LEU A 551 9.35 -8.64 3.72
CA LEU A 551 9.45 -10.04 3.29
C LEU A 551 8.11 -10.63 2.78
N VAL A 552 7.00 -10.04 3.19
CA VAL A 552 5.67 -10.59 2.93
C VAL A 552 5.28 -10.19 1.50
N GLY A 553 5.48 -11.08 0.51
CA GLY A 553 5.23 -10.82 -0.92
C GLY A 553 3.75 -10.58 -1.25
N ASN A 554 3.08 -11.55 -1.89
CA ASN A 554 1.67 -11.41 -2.33
C ASN A 554 0.70 -11.09 -1.17
N GLU A 555 0.98 -11.63 0.01
CA GLU A 555 0.14 -11.47 1.19
C GLU A 555 0.12 -10.00 1.69
N ALA A 556 1.16 -9.20 1.44
CA ALA A 556 1.15 -7.79 1.82
C ALA A 556 0.10 -7.00 1.05
N VAL A 557 -0.17 -7.38 -0.21
CA VAL A 557 -1.21 -6.76 -1.04
C VAL A 557 -2.58 -7.04 -0.46
N ASP A 558 -2.86 -8.30 -0.10
CA ASP A 558 -4.15 -8.69 0.49
C ASP A 558 -4.38 -7.96 1.81
N GLN A 559 -3.38 -7.97 2.69
CA GLN A 559 -3.41 -7.25 3.97
C GLN A 559 -3.69 -5.76 3.75
N LEU A 560 -2.89 -5.10 2.93
CA LEU A 560 -3.00 -3.66 2.72
C LEU A 560 -4.35 -3.28 2.11
N THR A 561 -4.80 -4.03 1.09
CA THR A 561 -6.07 -3.79 0.40
C THR A 561 -7.27 -3.98 1.34
N LYS A 562 -7.29 -5.08 2.11
CA LYS A 562 -8.36 -5.36 3.07
C LYS A 562 -8.35 -4.37 4.24
N PHE A 563 -7.20 -3.97 4.76
CA PHE A 563 -7.13 -2.90 5.77
C PHE A 563 -7.67 -1.58 5.23
N HIS A 564 -7.20 -1.16 4.05
CA HIS A 564 -7.64 0.07 3.41
C HIS A 564 -9.16 0.08 3.17
N ARG A 565 -9.71 -1.04 2.70
CA ARG A 565 -11.14 -1.22 2.47
C ARG A 565 -11.94 -1.24 3.77
N ALA A 566 -11.53 -2.03 4.76
CA ALA A 566 -12.24 -2.17 6.03
C ALA A 566 -12.33 -0.84 6.80
N LEU A 567 -11.27 -0.01 6.75
CA LEU A 567 -11.32 1.34 7.31
C LEU A 567 -12.39 2.20 6.66
N LYS A 568 -12.66 2.01 5.37
CA LYS A 568 -13.73 2.73 4.67
C LYS A 568 -15.11 2.15 4.98
N ASP A 569 -15.25 0.85 4.80
CA ASP A 569 -16.52 0.11 4.89
C ASP A 569 -17.13 0.16 6.31
N TYR A 570 -16.29 0.11 7.35
CA TYR A 570 -16.74 0.05 8.75
C TYR A 570 -16.71 1.37 9.49
N SER A 571 -16.32 2.48 8.84
CA SER A 571 -16.18 3.80 9.50
C SER A 571 -17.51 4.39 9.98
N GLY A 572 -18.62 4.11 9.26
CA GLY A 572 -19.94 4.68 9.55
C GLY A 572 -20.06 6.19 9.33
N VAL A 573 -19.09 6.83 8.65
CA VAL A 573 -19.10 8.28 8.34
C VAL A 573 -19.29 8.53 6.84
N THR A 574 -19.80 9.72 6.49
CA THR A 574 -20.10 10.09 5.08
C THR A 574 -18.86 10.16 4.19
N HIS A 575 -17.71 10.53 4.76
CA HIS A 575 -16.43 10.61 4.06
C HIS A 575 -15.41 9.71 4.75
N PRO A 576 -15.45 8.39 4.49
CA PRO A 576 -14.54 7.44 5.08
C PRO A 576 -13.08 7.73 4.71
N ARG A 577 -12.20 7.73 5.70
CA ARG A 577 -10.74 7.76 5.49
C ARG A 577 -10.20 6.32 5.41
N GLY A 578 -9.34 6.07 4.43
CA GLY A 578 -8.58 4.82 4.32
C GLY A 578 -7.23 4.92 5.02
N LEU A 579 -6.26 4.18 4.51
CA LEU A 579 -4.84 4.38 4.82
C LEU A 579 -4.29 5.57 4.02
N ASP A 580 -3.31 6.27 4.60
CA ASP A 580 -2.61 7.38 3.95
C ASP A 580 -1.24 6.97 3.38
N GLY A 581 -0.68 5.87 3.87
CA GLY A 581 0.61 5.35 3.41
C GLY A 581 1.08 4.12 4.18
N CYS A 582 2.30 3.69 3.89
CA CYS A 582 2.93 2.52 4.47
C CYS A 582 4.24 2.85 5.19
N LEU A 583 4.56 2.02 6.18
CA LEU A 583 5.89 1.90 6.78
C LEU A 583 6.32 0.44 6.62
N LEU A 584 7.34 0.18 5.80
CA LEU A 584 7.83 -1.18 5.58
C LEU A 584 8.93 -1.53 6.58
N THR A 585 8.80 -2.65 7.27
CA THR A 585 9.75 -3.09 8.30
C THR A 585 10.56 -4.30 7.84
N LYS A 586 11.60 -4.63 8.60
CA LYS A 586 12.52 -5.74 8.30
C LYS A 586 13.15 -5.58 6.91
N TRP A 587 13.38 -4.33 6.49
CA TRP A 587 13.97 -4.02 5.20
C TRP A 587 15.44 -4.50 5.12
N ASP A 588 16.10 -4.59 6.27
CA ASP A 588 17.42 -5.21 6.43
C ASP A 588 17.46 -6.71 6.10
N THR A 589 16.30 -7.37 6.00
CA THR A 589 16.23 -8.82 5.77
C THR A 589 15.90 -9.20 4.33
N VAL A 590 15.64 -8.22 3.45
CA VAL A 590 15.22 -8.50 2.07
C VAL A 590 16.36 -8.52 1.06
N ASP A 591 17.58 -8.16 1.44
CA ASP A 591 18.72 -8.01 0.52
C ASP A 591 18.32 -7.21 -0.74
N ASP A 592 18.28 -7.85 -1.91
CA ASP A 592 17.88 -7.28 -3.19
C ASP A 592 16.40 -7.52 -3.55
N LYS A 593 15.66 -8.28 -2.73
CA LYS A 593 14.24 -8.67 -2.93
C LYS A 593 13.26 -7.59 -2.48
N VAL A 594 13.45 -6.39 -2.98
CA VAL A 594 12.68 -5.19 -2.62
C VAL A 594 11.30 -5.09 -3.32
N GLY A 595 10.88 -6.13 -4.05
CA GLY A 595 9.67 -6.14 -4.88
C GLY A 595 8.34 -5.95 -4.15
N THR A 596 8.29 -6.19 -2.84
CA THR A 596 7.13 -5.90 -2.00
C THR A 596 6.76 -4.41 -2.02
N ALA A 597 7.76 -3.52 -2.11
CA ALA A 597 7.52 -2.07 -2.19
C ALA A 597 6.79 -1.69 -3.48
N LEU A 598 7.26 -2.21 -4.62
CA LEU A 598 6.61 -2.01 -5.92
C LEU A 598 5.20 -2.58 -5.93
N THR A 599 5.05 -3.82 -5.44
CA THR A 599 3.78 -4.53 -5.42
C THR A 599 2.73 -3.79 -4.57
N SER A 600 3.10 -3.37 -3.36
CA SER A 600 2.20 -2.68 -2.43
C SER A 600 1.76 -1.31 -2.97
N THR A 601 2.71 -0.57 -3.53
CA THR A 601 2.45 0.77 -4.11
C THR A 601 1.59 0.66 -5.37
N TRP A 602 1.86 -0.31 -6.24
CA TRP A 602 1.06 -0.54 -7.45
C TRP A 602 -0.40 -0.88 -7.11
N ALA A 603 -0.61 -1.79 -6.15
CA ALA A 603 -1.95 -2.26 -5.81
C ALA A 603 -2.82 -1.19 -5.15
N THR A 604 -2.22 -0.29 -4.36
CA THR A 604 -2.98 0.63 -3.51
C THR A 604 -2.83 2.10 -3.86
N GLY A 605 -1.80 2.46 -4.62
CA GLY A 605 -1.42 3.85 -4.89
C GLY A 605 -0.92 4.60 -3.66
N LEU A 606 -0.69 3.90 -2.54
CA LEU A 606 -0.30 4.51 -1.28
C LEU A 606 1.23 4.67 -1.20
N PRO A 607 1.73 5.85 -0.76
CA PRO A 607 3.16 6.08 -0.60
C PRO A 607 3.77 5.24 0.53
N ILE A 608 5.04 4.91 0.40
CA ILE A 608 5.86 4.38 1.51
C ILE A 608 6.60 5.56 2.14
N PHE A 609 6.23 5.90 3.39
CA PHE A 609 6.83 7.03 4.10
C PHE A 609 8.19 6.69 4.69
N PHE A 610 8.33 5.49 5.23
CA PHE A 610 9.54 5.05 5.91
C PHE A 610 9.81 3.57 5.65
N VAL A 611 11.08 3.20 5.73
CA VAL A 611 11.54 1.82 5.83
C VAL A 611 12.35 1.60 7.11
N GLY A 612 12.06 0.52 7.82
CA GLY A 612 12.75 0.11 9.04
C GLY A 612 13.80 -0.94 8.73
N THR A 613 15.07 -0.61 8.95
CA THR A 613 16.26 -1.36 8.51
C THR A 613 17.01 -2.02 9.67
N GLY A 614 16.28 -2.52 10.67
CA GLY A 614 16.86 -3.09 11.89
C GLY A 614 16.01 -2.85 13.15
N GLN A 615 16.63 -2.91 14.33
CA GLN A 615 15.93 -2.87 15.62
C GLN A 615 16.21 -1.60 16.44
N THR A 616 17.29 -0.88 16.15
CA THR A 616 17.68 0.34 16.89
C THR A 616 16.81 1.54 16.47
N TYR A 617 16.86 2.63 17.23
CA TYR A 617 16.12 3.86 16.90
C TYR A 617 16.64 4.55 15.64
N THR A 618 17.91 4.33 15.31
CA THR A 618 18.59 4.84 14.12
C THR A 618 18.30 4.04 12.85
N ASP A 619 17.74 2.84 12.97
CA ASP A 619 17.37 1.97 11.84
C ASP A 619 16.03 2.37 11.20
N LEU A 620 15.88 3.65 10.86
CA LEU A 620 14.76 4.22 10.11
C LEU A 620 15.31 5.03 8.94
N ARG A 621 14.76 4.82 7.75
CA ARG A 621 15.18 5.46 6.49
C ARG A 621 13.96 5.92 5.70
N GLN A 622 14.18 6.87 4.79
CA GLN A 622 13.19 7.20 3.76
C GLN A 622 13.40 6.29 2.55
N LEU A 623 12.31 5.96 1.84
CA LEU A 623 12.40 5.14 0.63
C LEU A 623 12.94 6.01 -0.53
N ARG A 624 14.12 5.66 -1.05
CA ARG A 624 14.65 6.27 -2.28
C ARG A 624 14.20 5.46 -3.50
N VAL A 625 13.33 6.04 -4.32
CA VAL A 625 12.77 5.38 -5.52
C VAL A 625 13.88 4.86 -6.43
N ALA A 626 14.90 5.67 -6.71
CA ALA A 626 16.03 5.28 -7.56
C ALA A 626 16.78 4.05 -7.04
N HIS A 627 16.94 3.92 -5.71
CA HIS A 627 17.57 2.74 -5.12
C HIS A 627 16.74 1.50 -5.38
N VAL A 628 15.43 1.55 -5.11
CA VAL A 628 14.52 0.40 -5.30
C VAL A 628 14.50 -0.02 -6.76
N VAL A 629 14.39 0.94 -7.68
CA VAL A 629 14.42 0.69 -9.13
C VAL A 629 15.72 0.01 -9.54
N ASN A 630 16.86 0.52 -9.08
CA ASN A 630 18.16 -0.08 -9.36
C ASN A 630 18.25 -1.50 -8.80
N ALA A 631 17.81 -1.75 -7.56
CA ALA A 631 17.83 -3.08 -6.95
C ALA A 631 16.92 -4.09 -7.69
N LEU A 632 15.74 -3.64 -8.16
CA LEU A 632 14.80 -4.46 -8.92
C LEU A 632 15.27 -4.79 -10.33
N LEU A 633 16.11 -3.94 -10.92
CA LEU A 633 16.62 -4.13 -12.26
C LEU A 633 18.07 -4.62 -12.26
N ARG A 634 18.73 -4.70 -11.10
CA ARG A 634 20.10 -5.20 -11.01
C ARG A 634 20.09 -6.72 -11.15
N ASP A 635 20.92 -7.16 -12.09
CA ASP A 635 21.21 -8.54 -12.44
C ASP A 635 21.50 -9.43 -11.21
#